data_AF-A0A7Y0LVK6-F1
#
_entry.id   AF-A0A7Y0LVK6-F1
#
_cell.length_a   1.000
_cell.length_b   1.000
_cell.length_c   1.000
_cell.angle_alpha   90.00
_cell.angle_beta   90.00
_cell.angle_gamma   90.00
#
_symmetry.space_group_name_H-M   'P 1'
#
loop_
_entity.id
_entity.type
_entity.pdbx_description
1 polymer ?
#
loop_
_entity_poly.entity_id
_entity_poly.type
_entity_poly.pdbx_seq_one_letter_code
_entity_poly.pdbx_strand_id
1 'polypeptide(L)'
;MLTQHNARLEFDRTDIDDFGDELIDGLQAYHPAVSLSPLGRAQADVTFLAHDIPHAADMAVAIAAEVAGASLVALEVMSTEDFDRL
;
A
#
# COMPACT_ATOMS: atom_id res chain seq x y z
N MET A 1 15.78 9.34 -12.22
CA MET A 1 15.42 10.39 -11.23
C MET A 1 14.52 9.75 -10.20
N LEU A 2 14.43 10.24 -8.96
CA LEU A 2 13.41 9.77 -8.01
C LEU A 2 12.14 10.61 -8.20
N THR A 3 10.99 9.95 -8.32
CA THR A 3 9.67 10.58 -8.43
C THR A 3 8.68 9.91 -7.50
N GLN A 4 7.63 10.64 -7.10
CA GLN A 4 6.58 10.10 -6.25
C GLN A 4 5.72 9.09 -7.01
N HIS A 5 5.39 8.02 -6.32
CA HIS A 5 4.48 6.97 -6.76
C HIS A 5 3.55 6.61 -5.62
N ASN A 6 2.38 6.12 -6.00
CA ASN A 6 1.38 5.61 -5.08
C ASN A 6 1.28 4.10 -5.28
N ALA A 7 1.11 3.37 -4.17
CA ALA A 7 0.79 1.96 -4.22
C ALA A 7 -0.44 1.66 -3.37
N ARG A 8 -1.34 0.86 -3.94
CA ARG A 8 -2.45 0.23 -3.21
C ARG A 8 -2.06 -1.19 -2.86
N LEU A 9 -2.02 -1.46 -1.57
CA LEU A 9 -1.65 -2.75 -0.98
C LEU A 9 -2.91 -3.42 -0.45
N GLU A 10 -3.35 -4.54 -1.03
CA GLU A 10 -4.47 -5.33 -0.50
C GLU A 10 -3.92 -6.58 0.20
N PHE A 11 -4.40 -6.85 1.42
CA PHE A 11 -3.95 -7.97 2.24
C PHE A 11 -5.05 -9.04 2.40
N ASP A 12 -4.66 -10.28 2.65
CA ASP A 12 -5.59 -11.41 2.90
C ASP A 12 -6.20 -11.35 4.31
N ARG A 13 -6.81 -10.22 4.65
CA ARG A 13 -7.41 -9.91 5.96
C ARG A 13 -8.73 -9.19 5.72
N THR A 14 -9.76 -9.52 6.50
CA THR A 14 -11.10 -8.90 6.40
C THR A 14 -11.52 -8.19 7.68
N ASP A 15 -10.67 -8.22 8.70
CA ASP A 15 -10.86 -7.69 10.04
C ASP A 15 -10.18 -6.31 10.20
N ILE A 16 -10.65 -5.34 9.42
CA ILE A 16 -10.06 -3.99 9.37
C ILE A 16 -10.07 -3.25 10.70
N ASP A 17 -11.02 -3.55 11.59
CA ASP A 17 -11.11 -2.88 12.90
C ASP A 17 -9.88 -3.16 13.78
N ASP A 18 -9.31 -4.37 13.68
CA ASP A 18 -8.10 -4.74 14.41
C ASP A 18 -6.84 -4.57 13.54
N PHE A 19 -6.89 -5.07 12.30
CA PHE A 19 -5.75 -5.04 11.39
C PHE A 19 -5.46 -3.64 10.82
N GLY A 20 -6.44 -2.74 10.84
CA GLY A 20 -6.27 -1.36 10.37
C GLY A 20 -5.28 -0.57 11.21
N ASP A 21 -5.30 -0.76 12.53
CA ASP A 21 -4.32 -0.13 13.43
C ASP A 21 -2.91 -0.70 13.17
N GLU A 22 -2.80 -2.01 12.95
CA GLU A 22 -1.52 -2.64 12.56
C GLU A 22 -0.97 -2.07 11.24
N LEU A 23 -1.84 -1.79 10.26
CA LEU A 23 -1.45 -1.15 9.00
C LEU A 23 -0.99 0.31 9.21
N ILE A 24 -1.67 1.07 10.06
CA ILE A 24 -1.30 2.46 10.36
C ILE A 24 0.07 2.51 11.03
N ASP A 25 0.28 1.67 12.04
CA ASP A 25 1.54 1.62 12.80
C ASP A 25 2.68 1.06 11.94
N GLY A 26 2.44 -0.05 11.23
CA GLY A 26 3.45 -0.72 10.41
C GLY A 26 3.91 0.10 9.20
N LEU A 27 3.01 0.91 8.62
CA LEU A 27 3.31 1.71 7.43
C LEU A 27 3.46 3.20 7.73
N GLN A 28 3.57 3.62 9.00
CA GLN A 28 3.52 5.01 9.43
C GLN A 28 4.46 5.94 8.65
N ALA A 29 5.64 5.45 8.26
CA ALA A 29 6.64 6.19 7.49
C ALA A 29 6.15 6.63 6.10
N TYR A 30 5.08 6.01 5.59
CA TYR A 30 4.50 6.25 4.27
C TYR A 30 3.11 6.90 4.34
N HIS A 31 2.69 7.36 5.52
CA HIS A 31 1.41 8.03 5.76
C HIS A 31 0.20 7.26 5.16
N PRO A 32 -0.05 6.02 5.61
CA PRO A 32 -0.99 5.13 4.96
C PRO A 32 -2.41 5.64 5.08
N ALA A 33 -3.18 5.55 4.00
CA ALA A 33 -4.64 5.67 4.04
C ALA A 33 -5.24 4.26 4.04
N VAL A 34 -5.82 3.84 5.16
CA VAL A 34 -6.38 2.50 5.35
C VAL A 34 -7.87 2.48 5.03
N SER A 35 -8.32 1.46 4.32
CA SER A 35 -9.73 1.27 3.95
C SER A 35 -10.06 -0.19 3.65
N LEU A 36 -11.32 -0.48 3.35
CA LEU A 36 -11.74 -1.78 2.81
C LEU A 36 -11.77 -1.75 1.29
N SER A 37 -11.24 -2.79 0.65
CA SER A 37 -11.39 -3.01 -0.78
C SER A 37 -12.83 -3.40 -1.13
N PRO A 38 -13.22 -3.36 -2.41
CA PRO A 38 -14.55 -3.80 -2.85
C PRO A 38 -14.90 -5.24 -2.47
N LEU A 39 -13.89 -6.08 -2.19
CA LEU A 39 -14.05 -7.46 -1.74
C LEU A 39 -14.11 -7.61 -0.22
N GLY A 40 -14.08 -6.50 0.53
CA GLY A 40 -14.11 -6.50 1.99
C GLY A 40 -12.77 -6.84 2.64
N ARG A 41 -11.65 -6.70 1.91
CA ARG A 41 -10.31 -6.91 2.43
C ARG A 41 -9.68 -5.61 2.91
N ALA A 42 -8.82 -5.69 3.91
CA ALA A 42 -8.04 -4.55 4.35
C ALA A 42 -7.06 -4.13 3.25
N GLN A 43 -7.04 -2.84 2.95
CA GLN A 43 -6.11 -2.24 2.00
C GLN A 43 -5.50 -0.95 2.56
N ALA A 44 -4.28 -0.64 2.11
CA ALA A 44 -3.57 0.59 2.44
C ALA A 44 -3.05 1.26 1.16
N ASP A 45 -3.34 2.54 1.01
CA ASP A 45 -2.72 3.39 -0.01
C ASP A 45 -1.51 4.11 0.61
N VAL A 46 -0.33 3.97 0.00
CA VAL A 46 0.94 4.57 0.47
C VAL A 46 1.60 5.38 -0.62
N THR A 47 2.40 6.39 -0.23
CA THR A 47 3.17 7.22 -1.17
C THR A 47 4.67 7.12 -0.86
N PHE A 48 5.49 6.93 -1.88
CA PHE A 48 6.95 6.82 -1.73
C PHE A 48 7.71 7.25 -3.00
N LEU A 49 9.04 7.35 -2.90
CA LEU A 49 9.91 7.72 -4.01
C LEU A 49 10.49 6.48 -4.69
N ALA A 50 10.39 6.40 -6.02
CA ALA A 50 11.00 5.34 -6.83
C ALA A 50 11.53 5.90 -8.15
N HIS A 51 12.24 5.07 -8.92
CA HIS A 51 12.86 5.49 -10.18
C HIS A 51 11.91 5.41 -11.37
N ASP A 52 11.08 4.38 -11.37
CA ASP A 52 10.12 4.00 -12.39
C ASP A 52 9.11 3.02 -11.77
N ILE A 53 8.11 2.59 -12.54
CA ILE A 53 7.08 1.66 -12.08
C ILE A 53 7.65 0.31 -11.62
N PRO A 54 8.60 -0.34 -12.33
CA PRO A 54 9.22 -1.57 -11.83
C PRO A 54 9.90 -1.41 -10.46
N HIS A 55 10.73 -0.38 -10.29
CA HIS A 55 11.36 -0.11 -8.99
C HIS A 55 10.30 0.21 -7.92
N ALA A 56 9.23 0.91 -8.29
CA ALA A 56 8.13 1.22 -7.38
C ALA A 56 7.37 -0.05 -6.94
N ALA A 57 7.19 -1.03 -7.83
CA ALA A 57 6.59 -2.32 -7.48
C ALA A 57 7.47 -3.12 -6.51
N ASP A 58 8.79 -3.18 -6.76
CA ASP A 58 9.73 -3.86 -5.86
C ASP A 58 9.72 -3.21 -4.46
N MET A 59 9.72 -1.88 -4.41
CA MET A 59 9.60 -1.15 -3.15
C MET A 59 8.25 -1.39 -2.47
N ALA A 60 7.14 -1.36 -3.19
CA ALA A 60 5.82 -1.58 -2.61
C ALA A 60 5.69 -2.99 -1.98
N VAL A 61 6.27 -4.01 -2.60
CA VAL A 61 6.35 -5.36 -2.01
C VAL A 61 7.18 -5.36 -0.72
N ALA A 62 8.33 -4.66 -0.72
CA ALA A 62 9.17 -4.55 0.47
C ALA A 62 8.46 -3.79 1.61
N ILE A 63 7.75 -2.71 1.28
CA ILE A 63 6.93 -1.92 2.22
C ILE A 63 5.81 -2.78 2.80
N ALA A 64 5.09 -3.53 1.96
CA ALA A 64 4.03 -4.44 2.41
C ALA A 64 4.55 -5.51 3.38
N ALA A 65 5.81 -5.94 3.22
CA ALA A 65 6.45 -6.92 4.09
C ALA A 65 6.80 -6.37 5.50
N GLU A 66 6.76 -5.05 5.71
CA GLU A 66 6.89 -4.43 7.03
C GLU A 66 5.69 -4.78 7.94
N VAL A 67 4.53 -5.09 7.33
CA VAL A 67 3.32 -5.51 8.04
C VAL A 67 3.33 -7.03 8.22
N ALA A 68 3.74 -7.47 9.41
CA ALA A 68 3.79 -8.89 9.73
C ALA A 68 2.37 -9.51 9.82
N GLY A 69 2.27 -10.82 9.60
CA GLY A 69 1.04 -11.56 9.90
C GLY A 69 -0.06 -11.50 8.83
N ALA A 70 0.18 -10.85 7.68
CA ALA A 70 -0.74 -10.86 6.55
C ALA A 70 0.00 -11.06 5.22
N SER A 71 -0.64 -11.75 4.28
CA SER A 71 -0.12 -11.90 2.92
C SER A 71 -0.67 -10.81 2.02
N LEU A 72 0.19 -10.16 1.24
CA LEU A 72 -0.21 -9.26 0.17
C LEU A 72 -0.86 -10.08 -0.97
N VAL A 73 -2.11 -9.78 -1.32
CA VAL A 73 -2.88 -10.50 -2.35
C VAL A 73 -3.09 -9.72 -3.63
N ALA A 74 -3.03 -8.39 -3.56
CA ALA A 74 -2.99 -7.54 -4.74
C ALA A 74 -2.10 -6.31 -4.48
N LEU A 75 -1.46 -5.88 -5.56
CA LEU A 75 -0.61 -4.71 -5.63
C LEU A 75 -0.95 -3.93 -6.88
N GLU A 76 -1.28 -2.66 -6.72
CA GLU A 76 -1.37 -1.70 -7.82
C GLU A 76 -0.37 -0.58 -7.55
N VAL A 77 0.42 -0.23 -8.56
CA VAL A 77 1.41 0.86 -8.48
C VAL A 77 1.21 1.79 -9.65
N MET A 78 1.21 3.09 -9.35
CA MET A 78 0.99 4.12 -10.34
C MET A 78 1.77 5.38 -10.01
N SER A 79 1.88 6.28 -10.98
CA SER A 79 2.39 7.63 -10.72
C SER A 79 1.40 8.40 -9.84
N THR A 80 1.88 9.35 -9.04
CA THR A 80 0.99 10.20 -8.24
C THR A 80 0.04 11.01 -9.12
N GLU A 81 0.44 11.41 -10.32
CA GLU A 81 -0.44 12.09 -11.27
C GLU A 81 -1.62 11.24 -11.73
N ASP A 82 -1.44 9.92 -11.85
CA ASP A 82 -2.51 8.99 -12.21
C ASP A 82 -3.40 8.69 -11.01
N PHE A 83 -2.81 8.61 -9.81
CA PHE A 83 -3.55 8.42 -8.56
C PHE A 83 -4.52 9.57 -8.28
N ASP A 84 -4.08 10.83 -8.47
CA ASP A 84 -4.91 12.03 -8.26
C ASP A 84 -6.10 12.15 -9.23
N ARG A 85 -6.15 11.33 -10.29
CA ARG A 85 -7.24 11.31 -11.28
C ARG A 85 -8.34 10.30 -10.97
N LEU A 86 -8.13 9.38 -10.03
CA LEU A 86 -9.09 8.36 -9.60
C LEU A 86 -10.13 8.93 -8.62
#